data_AF-K4FTX3-F1
#
_entry.id   AF-K4FTX3-F1
#
_cell.length_a   1.000
_cell.length_b   1.000
_cell.length_c   1.000
_cell.angle_alpha   90.00
_cell.angle_beta   90.00
_cell.angle_gamma   90.00
#
_symmetry.space_group_name_H-M   'P 1'
#
loop_
_entity.id
_entity.type
_entity.pdbx_description
1 polymer ?
#
loop_
_entity_poly.entity_id
_entity_poly.type
_entity_poly.pdbx_seq_one_letter_code
_entity_poly.pdbx_strand_id
1 'polypeptide(L)'
;MACVLGLTRRALDEAGVSPDHIDCVAFTKGPGMGAPLACVACVARTVAQLWDRPLVAVNHCVGHIEMGRMVTGANNPTVLYASGGNTQETVFAMLVEVTERAMAHTHSQEVLIVGGVGCNLRLQAMMERMCEERGAQLYSTNESFCVDNGAMIAQTGALMYTANTITPLRASSTTQRFRTDEVEVNWRE
;
A
#
# COMPACT_ATOMS: atom_id res chain seq x y z
N MET A 1 11.18 -2.85 23.13
CA MET A 1 12.26 -2.03 23.71
C MET A 1 13.64 -2.68 23.64
N ALA A 2 13.81 -3.97 23.99
CA ALA A 2 15.11 -4.65 24.00
C ALA A 2 15.90 -4.58 22.66
N CYS A 3 15.21 -4.66 21.51
CA CYS A 3 15.85 -4.59 20.20
C CYS A 3 16.49 -3.22 19.91
N VAL A 4 15.85 -2.12 20.33
CA VAL A 4 16.34 -0.75 20.06
C VAL A 4 17.62 -0.49 20.84
N LEU A 5 17.67 -0.86 22.12
CA LEU A 5 18.87 -0.68 22.94
C LEU A 5 20.04 -1.56 22.45
N GLY A 6 19.76 -2.79 22.02
CA GLY A 6 20.77 -3.66 21.42
C GLY A 6 21.31 -3.12 20.10
N LEU A 7 20.46 -2.47 19.29
CA LEU A 7 20.87 -1.76 18.08
C LEU A 7 21.70 -0.52 18.41
N THR A 8 21.29 0.30 19.39
CA THR A 8 22.04 1.49 19.82
C THR A 8 23.44 1.12 20.27
N ARG A 9 23.59 0.07 21.08
CA ARG A 9 24.91 -0.40 21.54
C ARG A 9 25.79 -0.82 20.37
N ARG A 10 25.27 -1.64 19.44
CA ARG A 10 26.01 -2.05 18.25
C ARG A 10 26.42 -0.86 17.38
N ALA A 11 25.53 0.12 17.21
CA ALA A 11 25.83 1.32 16.43
C ALA A 11 26.97 2.14 17.05
N LEU A 12 27.02 2.27 18.38
CA LEU A 12 28.14 2.92 19.07
C LEU A 12 29.45 2.13 18.90
N ASP A 13 29.39 0.81 19.06
CA ASP A 13 30.54 -0.08 18.91
C ASP A 13 31.11 -0.03 17.47
N GLU A 14 30.25 -0.06 16.44
CA GLU A 14 30.64 0.03 15.02
C GLU A 14 31.21 1.41 14.65
N ALA A 15 30.65 2.48 15.23
CA ALA A 15 31.17 3.83 15.04
C ALA A 15 32.45 4.10 15.86
N GLY A 16 32.81 3.23 16.80
CA GLY A 16 33.97 3.40 17.67
C GLY A 16 33.86 4.61 18.62
N VAL A 17 32.64 5.03 18.96
CA VAL A 17 32.37 6.21 19.79
C VAL A 17 31.77 5.83 21.13
N SER A 18 32.24 6.47 22.21
CA SER A 18 31.60 6.35 23.52
C SER A 18 30.41 7.32 23.65
N PRO A 19 29.44 7.05 24.54
CA PRO A 19 28.35 7.98 24.83
C PRO A 19 28.79 9.41 25.19
N ASP A 20 29.99 9.57 25.75
CA ASP A 20 30.54 10.89 26.11
C ASP A 20 30.86 11.76 24.90
N HIS A 21 31.04 11.15 23.72
CA HIS A 21 31.27 11.84 22.45
C HIS A 21 29.96 12.23 21.72
N ILE A 22 28.80 11.93 22.30
CA ILE A 22 27.50 12.25 21.70
C ILE A 22 27.03 13.61 22.21
N ASP A 23 26.85 14.57 21.31
CA ASP A 23 26.40 15.93 21.67
C ASP A 23 24.89 16.05 21.83
N CYS A 24 24.11 15.22 21.13
CA CYS A 24 22.64 15.24 21.19
C CYS A 24 22.03 13.89 20.79
N VAL A 25 20.77 13.67 21.18
CA VAL A 25 19.98 12.50 20.78
C VAL A 25 18.83 12.96 19.89
N ALA A 26 18.83 12.56 18.62
CA ALA A 26 17.75 12.86 17.69
C ALA A 26 16.74 11.70 17.58
N PHE A 27 15.46 12.02 17.43
CA PHE A 27 14.43 11.00 17.22
C PHE A 27 13.32 11.47 16.28
N THR A 28 12.65 10.53 15.63
CA THR A 28 11.52 10.83 14.76
C THR A 28 10.28 11.17 15.59
N LYS A 29 9.80 12.42 15.48
CA LYS A 29 8.54 12.87 16.07
C LYS A 29 7.33 12.44 15.24
N GLY A 30 7.49 12.28 13.94
CA GLY A 30 6.47 11.88 12.98
C GLY A 30 6.60 12.59 11.63
N PRO A 31 5.70 12.32 10.65
CA PRO A 31 4.60 11.34 10.70
C PRO A 31 5.10 9.88 10.71
N GLY A 32 4.23 8.95 11.08
CA GLY A 32 4.54 7.50 11.16
C GLY A 32 3.53 6.73 12.03
N MET A 33 3.70 5.42 12.14
CA MET A 33 2.83 4.58 12.98
C MET A 33 2.97 4.92 14.46
N GLY A 34 1.85 5.10 15.16
CA GLY A 34 1.83 5.59 16.55
C GLY A 34 2.62 4.73 17.54
N ALA A 35 2.42 3.41 17.57
CA ALA A 35 3.10 2.54 18.53
C ALA A 35 4.64 2.48 18.32
N PRO A 36 5.14 2.37 17.07
CA PRO A 36 6.58 2.55 16.79
C PRO A 36 7.12 3.92 17.19
N LEU A 37 6.42 5.02 16.85
CA LEU A 37 6.86 6.37 17.24
C LEU A 37 6.92 6.54 18.76
N ALA A 38 5.94 6.03 19.50
CA ALA A 38 5.94 6.07 20.95
C ALA A 38 7.09 5.27 21.58
N CYS A 39 7.38 4.08 21.03
CA CYS A 39 8.51 3.26 21.45
C CYS A 39 9.86 3.98 21.23
N VAL A 40 10.06 4.55 20.04
CA VAL A 40 11.27 5.30 19.69
C VAL A 40 11.42 6.55 20.56
N ALA A 41 10.35 7.32 20.75
CA ALA A 41 10.36 8.50 21.61
C ALA A 41 10.66 8.15 23.08
N CYS A 42 10.13 7.03 23.58
CA CYS A 42 10.41 6.54 24.93
C CYS A 42 11.90 6.21 25.09
N VAL A 43 12.46 5.42 24.17
CA VAL A 43 13.88 5.04 24.21
C VAL A 43 14.78 6.28 24.07
N ALA A 44 14.50 7.17 23.12
CA ALA A 44 15.30 8.37 22.90
C ALA A 44 15.32 9.28 24.13
N ARG A 45 14.18 9.47 24.80
CA ARG A 45 14.10 10.21 26.07
C ARG A 45 14.93 9.55 27.18
N THR A 46 14.81 8.23 27.34
CA THR A 46 15.57 7.49 28.35
C THR A 46 17.07 7.63 28.11
N VAL A 47 17.51 7.50 26.86
CA VAL A 47 18.92 7.61 26.47
C VAL A 47 19.43 9.04 26.67
N ALA A 48 18.67 10.05 26.25
CA ALA A 48 19.02 11.46 26.44
C ALA A 48 19.19 11.82 27.92
N GLN A 49 18.30 11.32 28.80
CA GLN A 49 18.42 11.52 30.24
C GLN A 49 19.61 10.76 30.83
N LEU A 50 19.86 9.53 30.38
CA LEU A 50 20.96 8.71 30.87
C LEU A 50 22.34 9.32 30.55
N TRP A 51 22.45 9.93 29.37
CA TRP A 51 23.71 10.53 28.91
C TRP A 51 23.80 12.04 29.18
N ASP A 52 22.80 12.62 29.83
CA ASP A 52 22.67 14.06 30.08
C ASP A 52 22.85 14.91 28.81
N ARG A 53 22.19 14.49 27.71
CA ARG A 53 22.29 15.14 26.40
C ARG A 53 20.97 15.73 25.94
N PRO A 54 20.99 16.87 25.21
CA PRO A 54 19.79 17.45 24.64
C PRO A 54 19.09 16.49 23.66
N LEU A 55 17.77 16.45 23.72
CA LEU A 55 16.91 15.65 22.84
C LEU A 55 16.37 16.52 21.70
N VAL A 56 16.53 16.07 20.46
CA VAL A 56 16.09 16.79 19.24
C VAL A 56 14.99 16.01 18.53
N ALA A 57 13.84 16.65 18.37
CA ALA A 57 12.69 16.06 17.69
C ALA A 57 12.72 16.37 16.18
N VAL A 58 12.75 15.34 15.34
CA VAL A 58 12.91 15.47 13.88
C VAL A 58 11.63 15.07 13.16
N ASN A 59 11.21 15.87 12.18
CA ASN A 59 10.13 15.51 11.26
C ASN A 59 10.67 14.49 10.23
N HIS A 60 9.97 13.36 10.09
CA HIS A 60 10.37 12.25 9.21
C HIS A 60 10.58 12.69 7.76
N CYS A 61 9.63 13.46 7.21
CA CYS A 61 9.69 13.90 5.82
C CYS A 61 10.82 14.91 5.60
N VAL A 62 11.03 15.82 6.56
CA VAL A 62 12.16 16.78 6.53
C VAL A 62 13.49 16.03 6.59
N GLY A 63 13.59 14.97 7.40
CA GLY A 63 14.79 14.13 7.46
C GLY A 63 15.17 13.56 6.08
N HIS A 64 14.19 13.08 5.32
CA HIS A 64 14.42 12.60 3.95
C HIS A 64 14.90 13.72 3.01
N ILE A 65 14.32 14.91 3.11
CA ILE A 65 14.70 16.07 2.29
C ILE A 65 16.14 16.48 2.59
N GLU A 66 16.48 16.70 3.86
CA GLU A 66 17.80 17.23 4.25
C GLU A 66 18.92 16.23 4.00
N MET A 67 18.68 14.94 4.25
CA MET A 67 19.64 13.90 3.90
C MET A 67 19.88 13.85 2.38
N GLY A 68 18.81 13.97 1.59
CA GLY A 68 18.90 14.04 0.14
C GLY A 68 19.72 15.25 -0.33
N ARG A 69 19.49 16.43 0.24
CA ARG A 69 20.29 17.65 -0.06
C ARG A 69 21.77 17.46 0.29
N MET A 70 22.07 16.89 1.45
CA MET A 70 23.44 16.68 1.92
C MET A 70 24.23 15.73 1.02
N VAL A 71 23.65 14.59 0.66
CA VAL A 71 24.33 13.58 -0.18
C VAL A 71 24.52 14.07 -1.62
N THR A 72 23.58 14.85 -2.15
CA THR A 72 23.58 15.26 -3.56
C THR A 72 24.20 16.63 -3.82
N GLY A 73 24.39 17.46 -2.78
CA GLY A 73 24.80 18.86 -2.92
C GLY A 73 23.70 19.79 -3.44
N ALA A 74 22.44 19.33 -3.51
CA ALA A 74 21.32 20.14 -3.99
C ALA A 74 21.02 21.31 -3.05
N ASN A 75 21.17 22.55 -3.54
CA ASN A 75 21.01 23.74 -2.70
C ASN A 75 19.54 24.05 -2.37
N ASN A 76 18.66 24.12 -3.37
CA ASN A 76 17.23 24.40 -3.16
C ASN A 76 16.33 23.60 -4.15
N PRO A 77 16.23 22.27 -3.99
CA PRO A 77 15.47 21.44 -4.92
C PRO A 77 13.96 21.54 -4.67
N THR A 78 13.17 21.45 -5.74
CA THR A 78 11.77 21.04 -5.63
C THR A 78 11.74 19.56 -5.27
N VAL A 79 11.25 19.21 -4.09
CA VAL A 79 11.30 17.83 -3.60
C VAL A 79 9.96 17.11 -3.80
N LEU A 80 9.98 16.05 -4.61
CA LEU A 80 8.92 15.04 -4.63
C LEU A 80 9.23 14.01 -3.54
N TYR A 81 8.44 14.04 -2.47
CA TYR A 81 8.56 13.08 -1.39
C TYR A 81 7.65 11.87 -1.63
N ALA A 82 8.23 10.74 -2.03
CA ALA A 82 7.54 9.46 -2.26
C ALA A 82 8.28 8.31 -1.54
N SER A 83 7.64 7.67 -0.55
CA SER A 83 8.23 6.62 0.29
C SER A 83 7.19 5.52 0.61
N GLY A 84 7.63 4.25 0.63
CA GLY A 84 6.79 3.04 0.53
C GLY A 84 5.90 2.64 1.73
N GLY A 85 5.11 1.57 1.54
CA GLY A 85 4.23 0.92 2.53
C GLY A 85 2.89 1.63 2.80
N ASN A 86 2.94 2.92 3.14
CA ASN A 86 1.73 3.67 3.52
C ASN A 86 0.76 3.88 2.33
N THR A 87 1.27 3.97 1.10
CA THR A 87 0.40 4.04 -0.08
C THR A 87 -0.36 2.72 -0.31
N GLN A 88 0.22 1.56 0.00
CA GLN A 88 -0.49 0.28 -0.14
C GLN A 88 -1.58 0.14 0.91
N GLU A 89 -1.28 0.30 2.20
CA GLU A 89 -2.31 0.15 3.25
C GLU A 89 -3.42 1.18 3.13
N THR A 90 -3.10 2.45 2.85
CA THR A 90 -4.13 3.48 2.70
C THR A 90 -4.98 3.26 1.44
N VAL A 91 -4.37 2.95 0.30
CA VAL A 91 -5.13 2.67 -0.94
C VAL A 91 -5.93 1.39 -0.80
N PHE A 92 -5.34 0.31 -0.26
CA PHE A 92 -6.04 -0.96 -0.08
C PHE A 92 -7.14 -0.87 0.96
N ALA A 93 -6.97 -0.11 2.06
CA ALA A 93 -8.05 0.15 3.00
C ALA A 93 -9.20 0.91 2.34
N MET A 94 -8.91 1.93 1.51
CA MET A 94 -9.95 2.62 0.73
C MET A 94 -10.65 1.66 -0.25
N LEU A 95 -9.92 0.77 -0.91
CA LEU A 95 -10.50 -0.23 -1.81
C LEU A 95 -11.39 -1.22 -1.05
N VAL A 96 -10.92 -1.77 0.06
CA VAL A 96 -11.69 -2.71 0.90
C VAL A 96 -12.95 -2.05 1.44
N GLU A 97 -12.86 -0.81 1.92
CA GLU A 97 -14.02 -0.05 2.41
C GLU A 97 -15.07 0.18 1.32
N VAL A 98 -14.65 0.60 0.12
CA VAL A 98 -15.56 0.81 -1.01
C VAL A 98 -16.19 -0.53 -1.45
N THR A 99 -15.41 -1.61 -1.49
CA THR A 99 -15.92 -2.95 -1.81
C THR A 99 -16.93 -3.42 -0.77
N GLU A 100 -16.63 -3.29 0.53
CA GLU A 100 -17.55 -3.69 1.59
C GLU A 100 -18.89 -2.92 1.53
N ARG A 101 -18.82 -1.60 1.31
CA ARG A 101 -20.04 -0.77 1.14
C ARG A 101 -20.84 -1.21 -0.08
N ALA A 102 -20.19 -1.54 -1.19
CA ALA A 102 -20.86 -2.05 -2.38
C ALA A 102 -21.51 -3.42 -2.12
N MET A 103 -20.85 -4.32 -1.39
CA MET A 103 -21.44 -5.60 -1.00
C MET A 103 -22.67 -5.43 -0.12
N ALA A 104 -22.62 -4.53 0.87
CA ALA A 104 -23.76 -4.24 1.73
C ALA A 104 -24.94 -3.68 0.94
N HIS A 105 -24.68 -2.84 -0.08
CA HIS A 105 -25.71 -2.24 -0.93
C HIS A 105 -26.32 -3.22 -1.94
N THR A 106 -25.49 -4.11 -2.51
CA THR A 106 -25.92 -5.11 -3.51
C THR A 106 -26.41 -6.42 -2.89
N HIS A 107 -26.27 -6.57 -1.57
CA HIS A 107 -26.52 -7.80 -0.83
C HIS A 107 -25.67 -9.01 -1.27
N SER A 108 -24.53 -8.77 -1.94
CA SER A 108 -23.59 -9.83 -2.33
C SER A 108 -22.88 -10.46 -1.13
N GLN A 109 -22.70 -11.78 -1.16
CA GLN A 109 -21.89 -12.56 -0.21
C GLN A 109 -20.57 -13.03 -0.81
N GLU A 110 -20.22 -12.54 -2.00
CA GLU A 110 -19.02 -12.94 -2.71
C GLU A 110 -18.26 -11.72 -3.23
N VAL A 111 -16.94 -11.76 -3.15
CA VAL A 111 -16.02 -10.79 -3.76
C VAL A 111 -15.08 -11.53 -4.69
N LEU A 112 -14.93 -11.02 -5.91
CA LEU A 112 -13.93 -11.51 -6.85
C LEU A 112 -12.89 -10.40 -7.11
N ILE A 113 -11.63 -10.67 -6.81
CA ILE A 113 -10.52 -9.78 -7.12
C ILE A 113 -9.91 -10.17 -8.46
N VAL A 114 -9.84 -9.20 -9.38
CA VAL A 114 -9.22 -9.33 -10.71
C VAL A 114 -8.26 -8.16 -10.98
N GLY A 115 -7.52 -8.23 -12.09
CA GLY A 115 -6.55 -7.21 -12.49
C GLY A 115 -5.17 -7.42 -11.87
N GLY A 116 -4.14 -6.83 -12.46
CA GLY A 116 -2.75 -7.03 -12.02
C GLY A 116 -2.49 -6.65 -10.55
N VAL A 117 -3.15 -5.61 -10.05
CA VAL A 117 -3.08 -5.22 -8.61
C VAL A 117 -3.75 -6.26 -7.71
N GLY A 118 -4.71 -7.01 -8.26
CA GLY A 118 -5.36 -8.12 -7.58
C GLY A 118 -4.43 -9.27 -7.19
N CYS A 119 -3.25 -9.38 -7.81
CA CYS A 119 -2.22 -10.34 -7.44
C CYS A 119 -1.47 -9.97 -6.15
N ASN A 120 -1.68 -8.75 -5.63
CA ASN A 120 -1.00 -8.30 -4.44
C ASN A 120 -1.52 -9.05 -3.21
N LEU A 121 -0.66 -9.87 -2.60
CA LEU A 121 -1.00 -10.71 -1.46
C LEU A 121 -1.48 -9.91 -0.24
N ARG A 122 -1.04 -8.65 -0.09
CA ARG A 122 -1.50 -7.80 1.02
C ARG A 122 -2.93 -7.31 0.80
N LEU A 123 -3.29 -6.92 -0.42
CA LEU A 123 -4.67 -6.58 -0.77
C LEU A 123 -5.60 -7.80 -0.60
N GLN A 124 -5.17 -8.97 -1.07
CA GLN A 124 -5.93 -10.21 -0.91
C GLN A 124 -6.19 -10.53 0.57
N ALA A 125 -5.16 -10.47 1.41
CA ALA A 125 -5.30 -10.73 2.84
C ALA A 125 -6.23 -9.71 3.56
N MET A 126 -6.20 -8.44 3.16
CA MET A 126 -7.11 -7.43 3.72
C MET A 126 -8.57 -7.66 3.30
N MET A 127 -8.79 -8.02 2.03
CA MET A 127 -10.14 -8.33 1.53
C MET A 127 -10.67 -9.65 2.12
N GLU A 128 -9.81 -10.65 2.28
CA GLU A 128 -10.17 -11.96 2.84
C GLU A 128 -10.69 -11.81 4.27
N ARG A 129 -9.97 -11.04 5.09
CA ARG A 129 -10.41 -10.72 6.44
C ARG A 129 -11.76 -9.99 6.48
N MET A 130 -11.97 -9.01 5.59
CA MET A 130 -13.25 -8.31 5.49
C MET A 130 -14.39 -9.28 5.08
N CYS A 131 -14.14 -10.18 4.13
CA CYS A 131 -15.09 -11.21 3.75
C CYS A 131 -15.39 -12.17 4.93
N GLU A 132 -14.38 -12.66 5.64
CA GLU A 132 -14.55 -13.52 6.82
C GLU A 132 -15.39 -12.87 7.91
N GLU A 133 -15.10 -11.59 8.24
CA GLU A 133 -15.84 -10.84 9.26
C GLU A 133 -17.32 -10.64 8.88
N ARG A 134 -17.66 -10.70 7.59
CA ARG A 134 -19.04 -10.63 7.07
C ARG A 134 -19.69 -11.99 6.84
N GLY A 135 -18.96 -13.09 6.95
CA GLY A 135 -19.43 -14.42 6.52
C GLY A 135 -19.56 -14.56 5.00
N ALA A 136 -18.80 -13.78 4.24
CA ALA A 136 -18.72 -13.77 2.78
C ALA A 136 -17.48 -14.51 2.27
N GLN A 137 -17.45 -14.83 0.97
CA GLN A 137 -16.35 -15.55 0.33
C GLN A 137 -15.52 -14.65 -0.59
N LEU A 138 -14.20 -14.73 -0.47
CA LEU A 138 -13.26 -14.12 -1.39
C LEU A 138 -12.80 -15.13 -2.45
N TYR A 139 -12.83 -14.71 -3.71
CA TYR A 139 -12.19 -15.40 -4.82
C TYR A 139 -11.07 -14.53 -5.40
N SER A 140 -9.87 -15.10 -5.54
CA SER A 140 -8.76 -14.49 -6.27
C SER A 140 -8.25 -15.45 -7.34
N THR A 141 -7.75 -14.91 -8.45
CA THR A 141 -7.26 -15.70 -9.58
C THR A 141 -5.72 -15.73 -9.57
N ASN A 142 -5.13 -16.81 -10.11
CA ASN A 142 -3.68 -16.91 -10.34
C ASN A 142 -3.17 -15.74 -11.21
N GLU A 143 -1.95 -15.26 -10.92
CA GLU A 143 -1.25 -14.17 -11.63
C GLU A 143 -1.38 -14.24 -13.16
N SER A 144 -1.28 -15.44 -13.74
CA SER A 144 -1.34 -15.65 -15.20
C SER A 144 -2.68 -15.25 -15.84
N PHE A 145 -3.77 -15.23 -15.06
CA PHE A 145 -5.11 -14.86 -15.54
C PHE A 145 -5.63 -13.56 -14.92
N CYS A 146 -4.95 -13.04 -13.91
CA CYS A 146 -5.27 -11.74 -13.30
C CYS A 146 -4.75 -10.55 -14.12
N VAL A 147 -3.67 -10.72 -14.89
CA VAL A 147 -3.13 -9.68 -15.79
C VAL A 147 -3.85 -9.68 -17.13
N ASP A 148 -3.73 -8.57 -17.87
CA ASP A 148 -4.33 -8.44 -19.20
C ASP A 148 -3.84 -9.55 -20.14
N ASN A 149 -4.75 -10.43 -20.56
CA ASN A 149 -4.43 -11.57 -21.40
C ASN A 149 -5.50 -11.80 -22.47
N GLY A 150 -5.10 -12.35 -23.62
CA GLY A 150 -6.04 -12.62 -24.72
C GLY A 150 -7.12 -13.65 -24.39
N ALA A 151 -6.87 -14.54 -23.40
CA ALA A 151 -7.83 -15.58 -23.04
C ALA A 151 -9.08 -14.99 -22.37
N MET A 152 -8.97 -13.90 -21.60
CA MET A 152 -10.13 -13.21 -21.02
C MET A 152 -11.07 -12.65 -22.09
N ILE A 153 -10.50 -12.16 -23.20
CA ILE A 153 -11.26 -11.61 -24.34
C ILE A 153 -11.90 -12.75 -25.14
N ALA A 154 -11.13 -13.82 -25.42
CA ALA A 154 -11.65 -14.99 -26.12
C ALA A 154 -12.79 -15.66 -25.35
N GLN A 155 -12.66 -15.82 -24.03
CA GLN A 155 -13.68 -16.43 -23.19
C GLN A 155 -14.96 -15.59 -23.15
N THR A 156 -14.84 -14.28 -22.94
CA THR A 156 -16.00 -13.37 -22.95
C THR A 156 -16.67 -13.36 -24.33
N GLY A 157 -15.88 -13.30 -25.40
CA GLY A 157 -16.39 -13.35 -26.78
C GLY A 157 -17.12 -14.66 -27.11
N ALA A 158 -16.63 -15.80 -26.60
CA ALA A 158 -17.30 -17.09 -26.76
C ALA A 158 -18.66 -17.09 -26.05
N LEU A 159 -18.75 -16.57 -24.82
CA LEU A 159 -20.02 -16.46 -24.08
C LEU A 159 -21.03 -15.57 -24.82
N MET A 160 -20.59 -14.40 -25.28
CA MET A 160 -21.41 -13.49 -26.09
C MET A 160 -21.93 -14.18 -27.35
N TYR A 161 -21.05 -14.88 -28.08
CA TYR A 161 -21.44 -15.60 -29.29
C TYR A 161 -22.46 -16.71 -29.00
N THR A 162 -22.27 -17.48 -27.92
CA THR A 162 -23.25 -18.51 -27.52
C THR A 162 -24.61 -17.95 -27.12
N ALA A 163 -24.65 -16.71 -26.62
CA ALA A 163 -25.88 -15.98 -26.36
C ALA A 163 -26.43 -15.23 -27.59
N ASN A 164 -25.94 -15.58 -28.79
CA ASN A 164 -26.34 -14.99 -30.08
C ASN A 164 -26.01 -13.50 -30.24
N THR A 165 -25.06 -12.97 -29.46
CA THR A 165 -24.57 -11.61 -29.61
C THR A 165 -23.50 -11.58 -30.71
N ILE A 166 -23.79 -10.88 -31.82
CA ILE A 166 -22.90 -10.76 -32.98
C ILE A 166 -22.75 -9.28 -33.34
N THR A 167 -21.51 -8.82 -33.56
CA THR A 167 -21.22 -7.46 -34.02
C THR A 167 -21.05 -7.44 -35.55
N PRO A 168 -21.93 -6.74 -36.30
CA PRO A 168 -21.76 -6.57 -37.74
C PRO A 168 -20.47 -5.79 -38.06
N LEU A 169 -19.81 -6.11 -39.17
CA LEU A 169 -18.54 -5.47 -39.55
C LEU A 169 -18.60 -3.94 -39.62
N ARG A 170 -19.74 -3.37 -40.04
CA ARG A 170 -19.94 -1.91 -40.08
C ARG A 170 -20.01 -1.25 -38.69
N ALA A 171 -20.22 -2.04 -37.64
CA ALA A 171 -20.37 -1.60 -36.25
C ALA A 171 -19.18 -2.04 -35.38
N SER A 172 -18.14 -2.67 -35.94
CA SER A 172 -16.96 -3.14 -35.21
C SER A 172 -15.87 -2.07 -35.07
N SER A 173 -16.25 -0.80 -34.95
CA SER A 173 -15.30 0.29 -34.71
C SER A 173 -14.87 0.31 -33.23
N THR A 174 -13.74 0.96 -32.95
CA THR A 174 -13.21 1.08 -31.59
C THR A 174 -13.63 2.41 -30.96
N THR A 175 -13.85 2.41 -29.64
CA THR A 175 -14.04 3.63 -28.85
C THR A 175 -13.08 3.65 -27.67
N GLN A 176 -12.56 4.84 -27.34
CA GLN A 176 -11.68 5.05 -26.18
C GLN A 176 -12.46 5.19 -24.87
N ARG A 177 -13.79 5.29 -24.92
CA ARG A 177 -14.65 5.55 -23.76
C ARG A 177 -15.80 4.56 -23.66
N PHE A 178 -15.51 3.27 -23.88
CA PHE A 178 -16.53 2.23 -23.77
C PHE A 178 -16.92 2.05 -22.31
N ARG A 179 -18.16 2.35 -21.94
CA ARG A 179 -18.60 2.22 -20.54
C ARG A 179 -19.11 0.80 -20.25
N THR A 180 -18.91 0.34 -19.03
CA THR A 180 -19.33 -1.01 -18.61
C THR A 180 -20.85 -1.21 -18.69
N ASP A 181 -21.63 -0.15 -18.48
CA ASP A 181 -23.11 -0.19 -18.53
C ASP A 181 -23.69 -0.10 -19.96
N GLU A 182 -22.85 0.06 -20.99
CA GLU A 182 -23.27 0.00 -22.40
C GLU A 182 -23.30 -1.44 -22.94
N VAL A 183 -22.77 -2.41 -22.19
CA VAL A 183 -22.74 -3.82 -22.59
C VAL A 183 -23.95 -4.54 -22.02
N GLU A 184 -24.81 -5.04 -22.90
CA GLU A 184 -25.93 -5.92 -22.53
C GLU A 184 -25.41 -7.33 -22.23
N VAL A 185 -25.59 -7.79 -20.99
CA VAL A 185 -25.17 -9.12 -20.53
C VAL A 185 -26.35 -10.09 -20.63
N ASN A 186 -26.48 -10.78 -21.76
CA ASN A 186 -27.58 -11.73 -22.04
C ASN A 186 -27.18 -13.22 -21.91
N TRP A 187 -25.95 -13.49 -21.46
CA TRP A 187 -25.39 -14.84 -21.26
C TRP A 187 -25.35 -15.27 -19.79
N ARG A 188 -26.01 -14.53 -18.90
CA ARG A 188 -26.18 -14.84 -17.48
C ARG A 188 -27.68 -14.80 -17.16
N GLU A 189 -28.12 -15.67 -16.25
CA GLU A 189 -29.49 -15.66 -15.71
C GLU A 189 -29.74 -14.50 -14.76
#